data_AF-A0A9X8H450-F1
#
_entry.id   AF-A0A9X8H450-F1
#
_cell.length_a   1.000
_cell.length_b   1.000
_cell.length_c   1.000
_cell.angle_alpha   90.00
_cell.angle_beta   90.00
_cell.angle_gamma   90.00
#
_symmetry.space_group_name_H-M   'P 1'
#
loop_
_entity.id
_entity.type
_entity.pdbx_description
1 polymer ?
#
loop_
_entity_poly.entity_id
_entity_poly.type
_entity_poly.pdbx_seq_one_letter_code
_entity_poly.pdbx_strand_id
1 'polypeptide(L)'
;MKYTVTWLQLRSVYELRDKEKRDIVIGATSFLRPKTYLDNLVTIEDPMTSMDRTTSAAPIHPSDVNMDEIMLSPSKSDAGQHH
;
A
#
# COMPACT_ATOMS: atom_id res chain seq x y z
N MET A 1 7.78 -15.27 17.63
CA MET A 1 7.67 -13.97 16.93
C MET A 1 8.77 -13.06 17.48
N LYS A 2 9.74 -12.64 16.65
CA LYS A 2 10.85 -11.75 17.09
C LYS A 2 10.39 -10.30 16.89
N TYR A 3 10.33 -9.53 17.97
CA TYR A 3 10.02 -8.09 17.92
C TYR A 3 11.29 -7.31 18.21
N THR A 4 11.67 -6.44 17.28
CA THR A 4 12.88 -5.62 17.39
C THR A 4 12.52 -4.16 17.49
N VAL A 5 13.25 -3.42 18.32
CA VAL A 5 13.06 -1.96 18.50
C VAL A 5 14.32 -1.22 18.06
N THR A 6 14.16 -0.05 17.47
CA THR A 6 15.28 0.83 17.10
C THR A 6 15.55 1.86 18.20
N TRP A 7 16.76 2.42 18.22
CA TRP A 7 17.11 3.51 19.13
C TRP A 7 16.26 4.76 18.93
N LEU A 8 15.80 5.01 17.70
CA LEU A 8 14.89 6.12 17.39
C LEU A 8 13.54 5.92 18.07
N GLN A 9 12.97 4.72 18.01
CA GLN A 9 11.71 4.41 18.72
C GLN A 9 11.86 4.56 20.24
N LEU A 10 12.99 4.14 20.82
CA LEU A 10 13.24 4.34 22.25
C LEU A 10 13.27 5.83 22.62
N ARG A 11 13.96 6.65 21.82
CA ARG A 11 13.96 8.11 22.01
C ARG A 11 12.53 8.67 21.91
N SER A 12 11.76 8.27 20.90
CA SER A 12 10.38 8.73 20.74
C SER A 12 9.49 8.37 21.93
N VAL A 13 9.71 7.22 22.56
CA VAL A 13 9.03 6.83 23.80
C VAL A 13 9.34 7.81 24.94
N TYR A 14 10.60 8.23 25.10
CA TYR A 14 10.96 9.22 26.13
C TYR A 14 10.39 10.60 25.84
N GLU A 15 10.41 11.05 24.58
CA GLU A 15 9.80 12.31 24.17
C GLU A 15 8.29 12.30 24.46
N LEU A 16 7.62 11.20 24.15
CA LEU A 16 6.20 11.04 24.39
C LEU A 16 5.88 10.94 25.88
N ARG A 17 6.72 10.25 26.67
CA ARG A 17 6.60 10.19 28.13
C ARG A 17 6.66 11.60 28.74
N ASP A 18 7.60 12.41 28.30
CA ASP A 18 7.73 13.78 28.81
C ASP A 18 6.53 14.65 28.40
N LYS A 19 6.04 14.51 27.17
CA LYS A 19 4.87 15.26 26.70
C LYS A 19 3.57 14.86 27.41
N GLU A 20 3.30 13.56 27.50
CA GLU A 20 2.01 13.01 27.95
C GLU A 20 1.94 12.79 29.46
N LYS A 21 3.05 13.01 30.18
CA LYS A 21 3.18 12.84 31.64
C LYS A 21 2.67 11.48 32.14
N ARG A 22 2.84 10.44 31.32
CA ARG A 22 2.50 9.05 31.63
C ARG A 22 3.70 8.16 31.39
N ASP A 23 3.86 7.13 32.20
CA ASP A 23 4.89 6.14 32.00
C ASP A 23 4.57 5.26 30.79
N ILE A 24 5.56 5.11 29.92
CA ILE A 24 5.47 4.33 28.70
C ILE A 24 6.63 3.35 28.71
N VAL A 25 6.31 2.06 28.61
CA VAL A 25 7.29 0.98 28.59
C VAL A 25 7.23 0.32 27.22
N ILE A 26 8.39 0.20 26.56
CA ILE A 26 8.53 -0.48 25.29
C ILE A 26 9.23 -1.83 25.50
N GLY A 27 8.57 -2.92 25.10
CA GLY A 27 9.12 -4.27 25.15
C GLY A 27 9.76 -4.65 23.82
N ALA A 28 10.95 -5.24 23.86
CA ALA A 28 11.65 -5.73 22.68
C ALA A 28 12.40 -7.03 23.01
N THR A 29 12.52 -7.91 22.02
CA THR A 29 13.38 -9.10 22.12
C THR A 29 14.84 -8.79 21.76
N SER A 30 15.08 -7.72 20.99
CA SER A 30 16.40 -7.18 20.71
C SER A 30 16.33 -5.75 20.15
N PHE A 31 17.46 -5.05 20.13
CA PHE A 31 17.61 -3.76 19.45
C PHE A 31 18.13 -3.95 18.03
N LEU A 32 17.40 -3.39 17.06
CA LEU A 32 17.77 -3.42 15.64
C LEU A 32 18.80 -2.33 15.34
N ARG A 33 19.95 -2.75 14.79
CA ARG A 33 21.00 -1.83 14.32
C ARG A 33 20.78 -1.49 12.84
N PRO A 34 21.15 -0.27 12.40
CA PRO A 34 20.98 0.14 10.99
C PRO A 34 21.59 -0.83 9.99
N LYS A 35 22.83 -1.32 10.25
CA LYS A 35 23.48 -2.30 9.38
C LYS A 35 22.67 -3.61 9.29
N THR A 36 22.27 -4.16 10.44
CA THR A 36 21.48 -5.40 10.48
C THR A 36 20.13 -5.24 9.78
N TYR A 37 19.51 -4.06 9.87
CA TYR A 37 18.30 -3.77 9.12
C TYR A 37 18.52 -3.82 7.61
N LEU A 38 19.57 -3.17 7.11
CA LEU A 38 19.91 -3.19 5.68
C LEU A 38 20.28 -4.59 5.20
N ASP A 39 21.09 -5.31 5.97
CA ASP A 39 21.47 -6.69 5.66
C ASP A 39 20.21 -7.58 5.58
N ASN A 40 19.23 -7.40 6.48
CA ASN A 40 17.96 -8.11 6.42
C ASN A 40 17.10 -7.73 5.21
N LEU A 41 17.07 -6.44 4.81
CA LEU A 41 16.30 -5.98 3.65
C LEU A 41 16.76 -6.64 2.35
N VAL A 42 18.08 -6.81 2.17
CA VAL A 42 18.65 -7.44 0.96
C VAL A 42 18.27 -8.92 0.87
N THR A 43 18.03 -9.57 2.01
CA THR A 43 17.61 -10.98 2.08
C THR A 43 16.10 -11.19 2.01
N ILE A 44 15.32 -10.12 1.90
CA ILE A 44 13.89 -10.25 1.57
C ILE A 44 13.83 -10.65 0.10
N GLU A 45 13.92 -11.95 -0.16
CA GLU A 45 13.51 -12.51 -1.45
C GLU A 45 12.07 -12.09 -1.70
N ASP A 46 11.84 -11.50 -2.88
CA ASP A 46 10.61 -10.84 -3.30
C ASP A 46 9.37 -11.70 -3.02
N PRO A 47 8.55 -11.42 -1.98
CA PRO A 47 7.28 -12.10 -1.81
C PRO A 47 6.21 -11.51 -2.74
N MET A 48 6.58 -10.67 -3.74
CA MET A 48 5.64 -9.88 -4.52
C MET A 48 5.69 -10.14 -6.03
N THR A 49 5.96 -11.37 -6.47
CA THR A 49 5.28 -11.83 -7.69
C THR A 49 3.81 -12.05 -7.35
N SER A 50 3.00 -11.02 -7.60
CA SER A 50 1.53 -10.91 -7.47
C SER A 50 0.99 -10.05 -6.32
N MET A 51 1.51 -8.83 -6.12
CA MET A 51 0.54 -7.75 -5.96
C MET A 51 0.21 -7.25 -7.36
N ASP A 52 -0.88 -7.77 -7.90
CA ASP A 52 -1.50 -7.26 -9.12
C ASP A 52 -1.85 -5.79 -8.90
N ARG A 53 -0.93 -4.93 -9.32
CA ARG A 53 -1.04 -3.48 -9.20
C ARG A 53 -1.75 -2.94 -10.43
N THR A 54 -2.85 -3.58 -10.83
CA THR A 54 -3.80 -3.01 -11.77
C THR A 54 -4.56 -1.91 -11.04
N THR A 55 -4.23 -0.70 -11.46
CA THR A 55 -4.81 0.56 -11.06
C THR A 55 -6.32 0.62 -11.29
N SER A 56 -7.00 1.29 -10.36
CA SER A 56 -8.32 1.92 -10.48
C SER A 56 -9.55 1.05 -10.23
N ALA A 57 -9.86 0.86 -8.94
CA ALA A 57 -11.23 0.69 -8.47
C ALA A 57 -11.51 1.72 -7.36
N ALA A 58 -11.27 3.00 -7.62
CA ALA A 58 -12.06 4.01 -6.93
C ALA A 58 -13.50 3.83 -7.42
N PRO A 59 -14.51 3.73 -6.53
CA PRO A 59 -15.90 3.66 -6.96
C PRO A 59 -16.19 4.86 -7.87
N ILE A 60 -16.60 4.58 -9.11
CA ILE A 60 -16.92 5.61 -10.10
C ILE A 60 -18.06 6.44 -9.50
N HIS A 61 -17.83 7.72 -9.20
CA HIS A 61 -18.90 8.58 -8.71
C HIS A 61 -19.78 8.94 -9.92
N PRO A 62 -21.12 8.95 -9.79
CA PRO A 62 -22.02 9.19 -10.93
C PRO A 62 -21.77 10.52 -11.66
N SER A 63 -21.13 11.50 -11.01
CA SER A 63 -20.74 12.78 -11.64
C SER A 63 -19.53 12.68 -12.56
N ASP A 64 -18.75 11.61 -12.47
CA ASP A 64 -17.54 11.41 -13.27
C ASP A 64 -17.85 10.85 -14.67
N VAL A 65 -19.13 10.52 -14.92
CA VAL A 65 -19.63 10.08 -16.22
C VAL A 65 -19.98 11.31 -17.06
N ASN A 66 -19.14 11.62 -18.04
CA ASN A 66 -19.47 12.62 -19.05
C ASN A 66 -20.49 12.05 -20.05
N MET A 67 -21.75 12.48 -19.93
CA MET A 67 -22.86 12.01 -20.77
C MET A 67 -22.74 12.46 -22.24
N ASP A 68 -21.87 13.42 -22.55
CA ASP A 68 -21.73 13.99 -23.89
C ASP A 68 -20.89 13.12 -24.84
N GLU A 69 -20.17 12.11 -24.32
CA GLU A 69 -19.33 11.21 -25.13
C GLU A 69 -20.05 9.90 -25.55
N ILE A 70 -21.30 9.69 -25.13
CA ILE A 70 -22.09 8.52 -25.57
C ILE A 70 -22.64 8.78 -26.99
N MET A 71 -21.74 8.94 -27.97
CA MET A 71 -22.08 8.83 -29.39
C MET A 71 -22.35 7.35 -29.70
N LEU A 72 -23.62 6.98 -29.52
CA LEU A 72 -24.18 5.73 -30.05
C LEU A 72 -23.94 5.72 -31.57
N SER A 73 -22.91 4.99 -31.99
CA SER A 73 -22.65 4.76 -33.41
C SER A 73 -23.86 4.06 -34.02
N PRO A 74 -24.37 4.50 -35.18
CA PRO A 74 -25.61 4.00 -35.75
C PRO A 74 -25.48 2.53 -36.17
N SER A 75 -26.54 1.76 -35.87
CA SER A 75 -26.77 0.40 -36.34
C SER A 75 -26.38 0.20 -37.80
N LYS A 76 -25.54 -0.80 -38.06
CA LYS A 76 -25.44 -1.44 -39.38
C LYS A 76 -26.01 -2.85 -39.31
N SER A 77 -27.27 -2.93 -39.72
CA SER A 77 -27.80 -4.04 -40.50
C SER A 77 -26.90 -4.31 -41.71
N ASP A 78 -26.48 -5.56 -41.90
CA ASP A 78 -26.73 -6.38 -43.11
C ASP A 78 -25.80 -7.60 -43.10
N ALA A 79 -26.37 -8.79 -42.96
CA ALA A 79 -25.69 -10.08 -43.11
C ALA A 79 -26.36 -10.82 -44.26
N GLY A 80 -25.98 -10.43 -45.49
CA GLY A 80 -26.40 -11.07 -46.74
C GLY A 80 -25.25 -11.86 -47.38
N GLN A 81 -25.23 -13.16 -47.09
CA GLN A 81 -24.83 -14.31 -47.92
C GLN A 81 -23.58 -14.27 -48.83
N HIS A 82 -22.65 -15.16 -48.49
CA HIS A 82 -21.73 -15.84 -49.41
C HIS A 82 -22.50 -16.67 -50.46
N HIS A 83 -22.10 -16.57 -51.74
CA HIS A 83 -21.66 -17.70 -52.59
C HIS A 83 -21.21 -17.21 -53.98
#